data_AF-A0A1J3I7N1-F1
#
_entry.id   AF-A0A1J3I7N1-F1
#
_cell.length_a   1.000
_cell.length_b   1.000
_cell.length_c   1.000
_cell.angle_alpha   90.00
_cell.angle_beta   90.00
_cell.angle_gamma   90.00
#
_symmetry.space_group_name_H-M   'P 1'
#
loop_
_entity.id
_entity.type
_entity.pdbx_description
1 polymer ?
#
loop_
_entity_poly.entity_id
_entity_poly.type
_entity_poly.pdbx_seq_one_letter_code
_entity_poly.pdbx_strand_id
1 'polypeptide(L)'
;WFFRTYGHYISSDVFRRFKGIDGNFKETLKGDAKGILSLYEAAHLRTTTDYILDEALIFTSNHLKSLAEGGTCPPYLSMRIRNALTLSQRWNMEMIAAAEF
;
A
#
# COMPACT_ATOMS: atom_id res chain seq x y z
N TRP A 1 -5.75 -9.27 1.64
CA TRP A 1 -6.25 -8.40 2.72
C TRP A 1 -7.48 -9.00 3.39
N PHE A 2 -8.50 -9.47 2.63
CA PHE A 2 -9.70 -10.17 3.15
C PHE A 2 -9.42 -11.08 4.37
N PHE A 3 -8.56 -12.09 4.24
CA PHE A 3 -8.25 -13.01 5.35
C PHE A 3 -7.70 -12.34 6.62
N ARG A 4 -6.85 -11.31 6.50
CA ARG A 4 -6.30 -10.59 7.66
C ARG A 4 -7.35 -9.74 8.36
N THR A 5 -8.27 -9.14 7.59
CA THR A 5 -9.38 -8.36 8.13
C THR A 5 -10.34 -9.22 8.97
N TYR A 6 -10.43 -10.52 8.68
CA TYR A 6 -11.21 -11.49 9.45
C TYR A 6 -10.40 -12.26 10.50
N GLY A 7 -9.20 -11.80 10.86
CA GLY A 7 -8.40 -12.37 11.95
C GLY A 7 -7.62 -13.65 11.61
N HIS A 8 -7.59 -14.06 10.34
CA HIS A 8 -6.71 -15.15 9.92
C HIS A 8 -5.28 -14.63 9.72
N TYR A 9 -4.34 -15.21 10.47
CA TYR A 9 -2.92 -14.92 10.31
C TYR A 9 -2.44 -15.43 8.94
N ILE A 10 -2.12 -14.49 8.06
CA ILE A 10 -1.40 -14.75 6.82
C ILE A 10 -0.04 -14.12 6.95
N SER A 11 1.04 -14.90 6.82
CA SER A 11 2.41 -14.35 6.84
C SER A 11 2.60 -13.28 5.75
N SER A 12 3.29 -12.19 6.08
CA SER A 12 3.71 -11.16 5.12
C SER A 12 4.67 -11.68 4.06
N ASP A 13 5.23 -12.87 4.24
CA ASP A 13 6.09 -13.53 3.25
C ASP A 13 5.38 -13.80 1.92
N VAL A 14 4.04 -13.82 1.89
CA VAL A 14 3.31 -13.94 0.61
C VAL A 14 3.64 -12.80 -0.36
N PHE A 15 4.10 -11.64 0.16
CA PHE A 15 4.49 -10.49 -0.64
C PHE A 15 5.95 -10.55 -1.15
N ARG A 16 6.79 -11.48 -0.67
CA ARG A 16 8.16 -11.66 -1.18
C ARG A 16 8.22 -11.97 -2.68
N ARG A 17 7.17 -12.58 -3.25
CA ARG A 17 7.07 -12.84 -4.70
C ARG A 17 7.18 -11.58 -5.57
N PHE A 18 6.81 -10.44 -4.98
CA PHE A 18 6.84 -9.12 -5.61
C PHE A 18 8.19 -8.42 -5.46
N LYS A 19 9.12 -9.00 -4.68
CA LYS A 19 10.48 -8.50 -4.53
C LYS A 19 11.40 -9.08 -5.61
N GLY A 20 12.35 -8.28 -6.06
CA GLY A 20 13.42 -8.64 -6.98
C GLY A 20 14.56 -9.37 -6.27
N ILE A 21 15.57 -9.75 -7.06
CA ILE A 21 16.79 -10.40 -6.55
C ILE A 21 17.60 -9.45 -5.65
N ASP A 22 17.47 -8.15 -5.91
CA ASP A 22 18.05 -7.06 -5.12
C ASP A 22 17.35 -6.87 -3.76
N GLY A 23 16.25 -7.57 -3.51
CA GLY A 23 15.49 -7.43 -2.28
C GLY A 23 14.66 -6.15 -2.21
N ASN A 24 14.40 -5.48 -3.34
CA ASN A 24 13.42 -4.37 -3.42
C ASN A 24 12.17 -4.80 -4.18
N PHE A 25 11.08 -4.03 -4.11
CA PHE A 25 9.91 -4.28 -4.94
C PHE A 25 10.24 -4.10 -6.42
N LYS A 26 9.80 -5.06 -7.24
CA LYS A 26 10.08 -5.05 -8.68
C LYS A 26 9.51 -3.80 -9.34
N GLU A 27 10.36 -3.09 -10.07
CA GLU A 27 9.96 -1.94 -10.89
C GLU A 27 8.89 -2.30 -11.93
N THR A 28 8.82 -3.55 -12.38
CA THR A 28 7.77 -4.03 -13.30
C THR A 28 6.36 -3.86 -12.72
N LEU A 29 6.20 -3.78 -11.41
CA LEU A 29 4.90 -3.55 -10.76
C LEU A 29 4.35 -2.15 -11.05
N LYS A 30 5.23 -1.19 -11.40
CA LYS A 30 4.86 0.19 -11.71
C LYS A 30 3.92 0.34 -12.90
N GLY A 31 3.92 -0.64 -13.81
CA GLY A 31 3.01 -0.68 -14.95
C GLY A 31 1.57 -1.05 -14.60
N ASP A 32 1.33 -1.66 -13.43
CA ASP A 32 -0.01 -2.06 -12.97
C ASP A 32 -0.50 -1.14 -11.84
N ALA A 33 -1.11 -0.02 -12.25
CA ALA A 33 -1.67 0.95 -11.31
C ALA A 33 -2.74 0.35 -10.38
N LYS A 34 -3.50 -0.65 -10.85
CA LYS A 34 -4.53 -1.32 -10.04
C LYS A 34 -3.88 -2.27 -9.02
N GLY A 35 -2.87 -3.02 -9.46
CA GLY A 35 -2.07 -3.90 -8.59
C GLY A 35 -1.36 -3.12 -7.48
N ILE A 36 -0.78 -1.96 -7.81
CA ILE A 36 -0.14 -1.06 -6.83
C ILE A 36 -1.14 -0.51 -5.83
N LEU A 37 -2.32 -0.07 -6.29
CA LEU A 37 -3.37 0.39 -5.39
C LEU A 37 -3.81 -0.71 -4.42
N SER A 38 -4.00 -1.94 -4.90
CA SER A 38 -4.35 -3.08 -4.04
C SER A 38 -3.23 -3.46 -3.06
N LEU A 39 -1.96 -3.34 -3.46
CA LEU A 39 -0.83 -3.57 -2.56
C LEU A 39 -0.74 -2.47 -1.49
N TYR A 40 -0.99 -1.22 -1.86
CA TYR A 40 -1.05 -0.08 -0.93
C TYR A 40 -2.14 -0.28 0.12
N GLU A 41 -3.36 -0.65 -0.30
CA GLU A 41 -4.47 -0.95 0.62
C GLU A 41 -4.12 -2.12 1.56
N ALA A 42 -3.46 -3.17 1.06
CA ALA A 42 -3.04 -4.29 1.88
C ALA A 42 -1.92 -3.92 2.88
N ALA A 43 -0.99 -3.04 2.48
CA ALA A 43 0.12 -2.58 3.32
C ALA A 43 -0.35 -1.69 4.50
N HIS A 44 -1.55 -1.12 4.43
CA HIS A 44 -2.18 -0.42 5.56
C HIS A 44 -2.67 -1.36 6.67
N LEU A 45 -2.81 -2.65 6.39
CA LEU A 45 -3.17 -3.67 7.39
C LEU A 45 -1.93 -4.36 7.98
N ARG A 46 -0.78 -3.69 7.94
CA ARG A 46 0.45 -4.22 8.50
C ARG A 46 0.40 -4.19 10.03
N THR A 47 1.03 -5.19 10.62
CA THR A 47 1.30 -5.22 12.06
C THR A 47 2.72 -4.77 12.34
N THR A 48 3.09 -4.52 13.60
CA THR A 48 4.43 -4.06 14.01
C THR A 48 5.58 -4.99 13.63
N THR A 49 5.31 -6.23 13.24
CA THR A 49 6.29 -7.22 12.81
C THR A 49 6.41 -7.36 11.28
N ASP A 50 5.59 -6.63 10.52
CA ASP A 50 5.46 -6.80 9.07
C ASP A 50 6.37 -5.83 8.28
N TYR A 51 7.70 -5.95 8.43
CA TYR A 51 8.68 -5.09 7.75
C TYR A 51 8.52 -5.03 6.22
N ILE A 52 8.15 -6.16 5.59
CA ILE A 52 7.90 -6.22 4.14
C ILE A 52 6.75 -5.30 3.74
N LEU A 53 5.73 -5.15 4.60
CA LEU A 53 4.60 -4.28 4.33
C LEU A 53 4.90 -2.81 4.62
N ASP A 54 5.78 -2.49 5.57
CA ASP A 54 6.34 -1.14 5.72
C ASP A 54 7.07 -0.70 4.44
N GLU A 55 7.94 -1.55 3.91
CA GLU A 55 8.62 -1.29 2.64
C GLU A 55 7.62 -1.17 1.47
N ALA A 56 6.61 -2.05 1.41
CA ALA A 56 5.57 -2.02 0.38
C ALA A 56 4.79 -0.70 0.43
N LEU A 57 4.50 -0.20 1.63
CA LEU A 57 3.78 1.05 1.83
C LEU A 57 4.55 2.24 1.25
N ILE A 58 5.85 2.33 1.55
CA ILE A 58 6.71 3.40 1.05
C ILE A 58 6.80 3.35 -0.48
N PHE A 59 7.06 2.16 -1.03
CA PHE A 59 7.15 1.95 -2.48
C PHE A 59 5.87 2.34 -3.20
N THR A 60 4.72 1.82 -2.74
CA THR A 60 3.43 2.06 -3.39
C THR A 60 2.95 3.49 -3.20
N SER A 61 3.18 4.12 -2.05
CA SER A 61 2.80 5.53 -1.80
C SER A 61 3.48 6.48 -2.76
N ASN A 62 4.79 6.34 -2.96
CA ASN A 62 5.55 7.17 -3.90
C ASN A 62 5.05 7.00 -5.33
N HIS A 63 4.76 5.76 -5.74
CA HIS A 63 4.27 5.48 -7.08
C HIS A 63 2.84 5.98 -7.31
N LEU A 64 1.94 5.82 -6.33
CA LEU A 64 0.57 6.30 -6.41
C LEU A 64 0.49 7.84 -6.46
N LYS A 65 1.36 8.54 -5.72
CA LYS A 65 1.48 10.01 -5.83
C LYS A 65 1.90 10.42 -7.23
N SER A 66 2.94 9.79 -7.77
CA SER A 66 3.40 10.04 -9.14
C SER A 66 2.29 9.76 -10.18
N LEU A 67 1.52 8.69 -10.02
CA LEU A 67 0.37 8.38 -10.89
C LEU A 67 -0.78 9.39 -10.76
N ALA A 68 -1.03 9.90 -9.56
CA ALA A 68 -2.08 10.90 -9.31
C ALA A 68 -1.74 12.29 -9.88
N GLU A 69 -0.45 12.61 -9.96
CA GLU A 69 0.10 13.84 -10.54
C GLU A 69 0.32 13.74 -12.05
N GLY A 70 0.79 12.59 -12.54
CA GLY A 70 1.18 12.38 -13.93
C GLY A 70 0.04 12.17 -14.93
N GLY A 71 -1.22 12.07 -14.48
CA GLY A 71 -2.41 12.00 -15.35
C GLY A 71 -2.49 10.77 -16.25
N THR A 72 -1.65 9.76 -16.05
CA THR A 72 -1.52 8.56 -16.89
C THR A 72 -2.60 7.51 -16.66
N CYS A 73 -3.47 7.70 -15.67
CA CYS A 73 -4.51 6.73 -15.28
C CYS A 73 -5.91 7.20 -15.72
N PRO A 74 -6.84 6.27 -16.02
CA PRO A 74 -8.24 6.60 -16.26
C PRO A 74 -8.85 7.41 -15.09
N PRO A 75 -9.83 8.31 -15.35
CA PRO A 75 -10.38 9.20 -14.32
C PRO A 75 -10.92 8.48 -13.08
N TYR A 76 -11.62 7.36 -13.27
CA TYR A 76 -12.16 6.55 -12.17
C TYR A 76 -11.05 5.97 -11.28
N LEU A 77 -9.90 5.62 -11.88
CA LEU A 77 -8.77 5.05 -11.16
C LEU A 77 -8.01 6.15 -10.41
N SER A 78 -7.80 7.30 -11.06
CA SER A 78 -7.20 8.48 -10.42
C SER A 78 -7.99 8.93 -9.18
N MET A 79 -9.33 8.96 -9.26
CA MET A 79 -10.18 9.27 -8.11
C MET A 79 -10.01 8.26 -6.97
N ARG A 80 -9.95 6.96 -7.28
CA ARG A 80 -9.69 5.92 -6.27
C ARG A 80 -8.32 6.05 -5.61
N ILE A 81 -7.29 6.33 -6.41
CA ILE A 81 -5.92 6.54 -5.90
C ILE A 81 -5.91 7.72 -4.92
N ARG A 82 -6.50 8.85 -5.30
CA ARG A 82 -6.60 10.03 -4.42
C ARG A 82 -7.35 9.71 -3.14
N ASN A 83 -8.50 9.05 -3.23
CA ASN A 83 -9.28 8.68 -2.04
C ASN A 83 -8.50 7.75 -1.11
N ALA A 84 -7.78 6.75 -1.64
CA ALA A 84 -6.97 5.84 -0.84
C ALA A 84 -5.83 6.58 -0.12
N LEU A 85 -5.14 7.49 -0.80
CA LEU A 85 -4.09 8.33 -0.21
C LEU A 85 -4.65 9.22 0.92
N THR A 86 -5.82 9.83 0.74
CA THR A 86 -6.45 10.70 1.76
C THR A 86 -6.94 9.90 2.97
N LEU A 87 -7.58 8.74 2.75
CA LEU A 87 -8.09 7.89 3.83
C LEU A 87 -6.95 7.35 4.71
N SER A 88 -5.86 6.91 4.08
CA SER A 88 -4.64 6.51 4.79
C SER A 88 -4.09 7.61 5.69
N GLN A 89 -3.98 8.83 5.16
CA GLN A 89 -3.51 9.98 5.94
C GLN A 89 -4.40 10.25 7.15
N ARG A 90 -5.72 10.16 6.96
CA ARG A 90 -6.68 10.34 8.06
C ARG A 90 -6.56 9.24 9.13
N TRP A 91 -6.45 7.99 8.71
CA TRP A 91 -6.32 6.85 9.64
C TRP A 91 -4.99 6.90 10.41
N ASN A 92 -3.90 7.32 9.76
CA ASN A 92 -2.64 7.55 10.45
C ASN A 92 -2.74 8.69 11.48
N MET A 93 -3.43 9.79 11.17
CA MET A 93 -3.63 10.90 12.11
C MET A 93 -4.50 10.48 13.30
N GLU A 94 -5.58 9.71 13.07
CA GLU A 94 -6.45 9.18 14.13
C GLU A 94 -5.74 8.14 15.01
N MET A 95 -4.89 7.29 14.42
CA MET A 95 -4.08 6.31 15.17
C MET A 95 -2.95 6.95 15.99
N ILE A 96 -2.26 7.97 15.45
CA ILE A 96 -1.26 8.73 16.22
C ILE A 96 -1.96 9.43 17.39
N ALA A 97 -3.08 10.10 17.13
CA ALA A 97 -3.84 10.77 18.19
C ALA A 97 -4.34 9.78 19.26
N ALA A 98 -4.79 8.58 18.88
CA ALA A 98 -5.24 7.55 19.82
C ALA A 98 -4.12 6.91 20.65
N ALA A 99 -2.87 6.95 20.17
CA ALA A 99 -1.69 6.46 20.89
C ALA A 99 -1.07 7.51 21.84
N GLU A 100 -1.52 8.77 21.77
CA GLU A 100 -1.06 9.89 22.60
C GLU A 100 -1.94 10.16 23.84
N PHE A 101 -2.97 9.33 24.09
CA PHE A 101 -3.81 9.36 25.30
C PHE A 101 -3.63 8.09 26.14
#